data_AF-A0AAV2HVF6-F1
#
_entry.id   AF-A0AAV2HVF6-F1
#
_cell.length_a   1.000
_cell.length_b   1.000
_cell.length_c   1.000
_cell.angle_alpha   90.00
_cell.angle_beta   90.00
_cell.angle_gamma   90.00
#
_symmetry.space_group_name_H-M   'P 1'
#
loop_
_entity.id
_entity.type
_entity.pdbx_description
1 polymer ?
#
loop_
_entity_poly.entity_id
_entity_poly.type
_entity_poly.pdbx_seq_one_letter_code
_entity_poly.pdbx_strand_id
1 'polypeptide(L)'
;MLSNKVTTTQLQYKMLPKRPEFEEYTVRLNTFNEKWQVDFLKPELVARAGLWYIGEEDRVRCYFCGGGLRRWEPKDDPLKEHKRLFPTCGFLTMKLYERETDNHEGKATQTFGSEGNQKSKL
;
A
#
# COMPACT_ATOMS: atom_id res chain seq x y z
N MET A 1 20.03 -5.82 31.93
CA MET A 1 20.47 -5.28 30.63
C MET A 1 20.34 -6.39 29.58
N LEU A 2 19.15 -6.63 29.02
CA LEU A 2 19.00 -7.61 27.94
C LEU A 2 19.15 -6.88 26.60
N SER A 3 20.28 -7.11 25.95
CA SER A 3 20.60 -6.59 24.62
C SER A 3 19.73 -7.32 23.60
N ASN A 4 18.69 -6.66 23.10
CA ASN A 4 17.93 -7.12 21.95
C ASN A 4 18.80 -6.96 20.70
N LYS A 5 19.62 -7.97 20.41
CA LYS A 5 20.31 -8.08 19.11
C LYS A 5 19.25 -8.40 18.06
N VAL A 6 18.76 -7.37 17.38
CA VAL A 6 17.98 -7.52 16.15
C VAL A 6 18.89 -8.25 15.16
N THR A 7 18.65 -9.54 14.96
CA THR A 7 19.44 -10.37 14.06
C THR A 7 19.18 -9.95 12.62
N THR A 8 20.22 -9.90 11.80
CA THR A 8 20.21 -9.49 10.38
C THR A 8 19.09 -10.14 9.56
N THR A 9 18.72 -11.39 9.90
CA THR A 9 17.61 -12.15 9.32
C THR A 9 16.24 -11.47 9.53
N GLN A 10 16.04 -10.81 10.67
CA GLN A 10 14.77 -10.13 11.02
C GLN A 10 14.60 -8.78 10.28
N LEU A 11 15.70 -8.18 9.83
CA LEU A 11 15.70 -6.98 8.99
C LEU A 11 15.54 -7.34 7.50
N GLN A 12 16.17 -8.42 7.03
CA GLN A 12 15.98 -8.91 5.65
C GLN A 12 14.52 -9.27 5.34
N TYR A 13 13.78 -9.86 6.30
CA TYR A 13 12.36 -10.23 6.12
C TYR A 13 11.41 -9.03 6.00
N LYS A 14 11.83 -7.82 6.42
CA LYS A 14 11.03 -6.59 6.25
C LYS A 14 11.15 -5.96 4.86
N MET A 15 12.12 -6.42 4.07
CA MET A 15 12.45 -5.89 2.74
C MET A 15 12.03 -6.81 1.60
N LEU A 16 11.35 -7.92 1.89
CA LEU A 16 10.83 -8.84 0.89
C LEU A 16 9.30 -8.77 0.83
N PRO A 17 8.69 -9.01 -0.35
CA PRO A 17 7.26 -9.08 -0.43
C PRO A 17 6.72 -10.28 0.34
N LYS A 18 5.72 -10.05 1.20
CA LYS A 18 5.03 -11.13 1.93
C LYS A 18 4.18 -12.03 1.04
N ARG A 19 3.78 -11.52 -0.13
CA ARG A 19 2.95 -12.17 -1.13
C ARG A 19 3.52 -11.90 -2.53
N PRO A 20 4.65 -12.52 -2.90
CA PRO A 20 5.29 -12.31 -4.19
C PRO A 20 4.38 -12.69 -5.37
N GLU A 21 3.40 -13.58 -5.17
CA GLU A 21 2.40 -13.93 -6.19
C GLU A 21 1.54 -12.74 -6.65
N PHE A 22 1.51 -11.64 -5.89
CA PHE A 22 0.81 -10.40 -6.20
C PHE A 22 1.75 -9.21 -6.46
N GLU A 23 3.03 -9.46 -6.76
CA GLU A 23 4.01 -8.42 -7.06
C GLU A 23 3.71 -7.69 -8.37
N GLU A 24 3.22 -8.43 -9.37
CA GLU A 24 2.85 -7.85 -10.66
C GLU A 24 1.54 -7.05 -10.59
N TYR A 25 1.55 -5.86 -11.19
CA TYR A 25 0.40 -4.96 -11.21
C TYR A 25 -0.85 -5.62 -11.82
N THR A 26 -0.67 -6.29 -12.96
CA THR A 26 -1.78 -6.92 -13.70
C THR A 26 -2.40 -8.05 -12.89
N VAL A 27 -1.60 -8.82 -12.15
CA VAL A 27 -2.08 -9.88 -11.27
C VAL A 27 -2.95 -9.30 -10.15
N ARG A 28 -2.53 -8.21 -9.50
CA ARG A 28 -3.36 -7.51 -8.51
C ARG A 28 -4.64 -6.97 -9.11
N LEU A 29 -4.57 -6.33 -10.28
CA LEU A 29 -5.74 -5.75 -10.94
C LEU A 29 -6.78 -6.84 -11.27
N ASN A 30 -6.33 -7.99 -11.74
CA ASN A 30 -7.23 -9.09 -12.12
C ASN A 30 -8.05 -9.64 -10.94
N THR A 31 -7.59 -9.47 -9.69
CA THR A 31 -8.38 -9.87 -8.51
C THR A 31 -9.71 -9.12 -8.38
N PHE A 32 -9.81 -7.93 -8.97
CA PHE A 32 -11.04 -7.11 -8.93
C PHE A 32 -12.07 -7.51 -9.99
N ASN A 33 -11.73 -8.40 -10.93
CA ASN A 33 -12.70 -8.96 -11.89
C ASN A 33 -13.71 -9.89 -11.21
N GLU A 34 -13.50 -10.20 -9.93
CA GLU A 34 -14.43 -10.95 -9.09
C GLU A 34 -15.60 -10.07 -8.62
N LYS A 35 -16.11 -10.30 -7.41
CA LYS A 35 -17.26 -9.62 -6.80
C LYS A 35 -16.90 -8.25 -6.22
N TRP A 36 -16.10 -7.43 -6.92
CA TRP A 36 -15.84 -6.08 -6.47
C TRP A 36 -17.10 -5.23 -6.62
N GLN A 37 -17.65 -4.73 -5.51
CA GLN A 37 -18.93 -4.04 -5.47
C GLN A 37 -18.81 -2.54 -5.14
N VAL A 38 -17.59 -1.99 -5.11
CA VAL A 38 -17.35 -0.57 -4.81
C VAL A 38 -17.21 0.22 -6.11
N ASP A 39 -18.21 1.06 -6.41
CA ASP A 39 -18.32 1.82 -7.65
C ASP A 39 -17.49 3.11 -7.66
N PHE A 40 -17.40 3.79 -6.52
CA PHE A 40 -16.64 5.03 -6.37
C PHE A 40 -15.12 4.83 -6.31
N LEU A 41 -14.66 3.60 -6.08
CA LEU A 41 -13.24 3.28 -5.93
C LEU A 41 -12.73 2.40 -7.06
N LYS A 42 -11.95 3.01 -7.95
CA LYS A 42 -11.40 2.35 -9.14
C LYS A 42 -10.36 1.28 -8.78
N PRO A 43 -10.55 0.02 -9.20
CA PRO A 43 -9.57 -1.07 -9.01
C PRO A 43 -8.14 -0.72 -9.41
N GLU A 44 -7.95 0.06 -10.47
CA GLU A 44 -6.64 0.47 -10.97
C GLU A 44 -5.87 1.31 -9.95
N LEU A 45 -6.56 2.20 -9.23
CA LEU A 45 -5.93 3.02 -8.19
C LEU A 45 -5.49 2.17 -7.00
N VAL A 46 -6.31 1.19 -6.63
CA VAL A 46 -6.05 0.26 -5.54
C VAL A 46 -4.87 -0.66 -5.90
N ALA A 47 -4.87 -1.26 -7.09
CA ALA A 47 -3.78 -2.08 -7.60
C ALA A 47 -2.46 -1.32 -7.75
N ARG A 48 -2.48 -0.05 -8.20
CA ARG A 48 -1.30 0.84 -8.25
C ARG A 48 -0.77 1.22 -6.87
N ALA A 49 -1.59 1.14 -5.83
CA ALA A 49 -1.17 1.32 -4.44
C ALA A 49 -0.53 0.05 -3.84
N GLY A 50 -0.34 -1.00 -4.63
CA GLY A 50 0.26 -2.27 -4.19
C GLY A 50 -0.74 -3.20 -3.50
N LEU A 51 -2.04 -2.93 -3.65
CA LEU A 51 -3.13 -3.64 -2.96
C LEU A 51 -3.86 -4.58 -3.93
N TRP A 52 -4.28 -5.76 -3.47
CA TRP A 52 -5.12 -6.71 -4.21
C TRP A 52 -6.41 -6.99 -3.44
N TYR A 53 -7.49 -7.31 -4.15
CA TYR A 53 -8.80 -7.62 -3.56
C TYR A 53 -8.83 -9.05 -3.02
N ILE A 54 -9.26 -9.23 -1.77
CA ILE A 54 -9.24 -10.55 -1.13
C ILE A 54 -10.53 -11.36 -1.34
N GLY A 55 -11.47 -10.86 -2.15
CA GLY A 55 -12.73 -11.56 -2.47
C GLY A 55 -13.88 -11.32 -1.50
N GLU A 56 -13.71 -10.43 -0.50
CA GLU A 56 -14.71 -10.15 0.54
C GLU A 56 -14.96 -8.64 0.69
N GLU A 57 -16.22 -8.21 0.52
CA GLU A 57 -16.66 -6.82 0.66
C GLU A 57 -15.78 -5.83 -0.14
N ASP A 58 -15.14 -4.89 0.55
CA ASP A 58 -14.22 -3.90 -0.01
C ASP A 58 -12.78 -4.10 0.49
N ARG A 59 -12.49 -5.29 1.01
CA ARG A 59 -11.24 -5.59 1.73
C ARG A 59 -10.11 -5.86 0.76
N VAL A 60 -8.97 -5.23 1.01
CA VAL A 60 -7.78 -5.37 0.18
C VAL A 60 -6.54 -5.56 1.03
N ARG A 61 -5.50 -6.18 0.47
CA ARG A 61 -4.21 -6.38 1.15
C ARG A 61 -3.04 -5.94 0.30
N CYS A 62 -2.01 -5.40 0.95
CA CYS A 62 -0.76 -5.12 0.27
C CYS A 62 0.04 -6.39 0.04
N TYR A 63 0.56 -6.59 -1.17
CA TYR A 63 1.43 -7.74 -1.48
C TYR A 63 2.74 -7.71 -0.68
N PHE A 64 3.26 -6.50 -0.43
CA PHE A 64 4.56 -6.32 0.18
C PHE A 64 4.49 -6.37 1.71
N CYS A 65 3.79 -5.43 2.35
CA CYS A 65 3.74 -5.35 3.81
C CYS A 65 2.69 -6.26 4.44
N GLY A 66 1.77 -6.81 3.65
CA GLY A 66 0.64 -7.63 4.12
C GLY A 66 -0.48 -6.84 4.81
N GLY A 67 -0.34 -5.51 4.93
CA GLY A 67 -1.31 -4.63 5.57
C GLY A 67 -2.66 -4.65 4.86
N GLY A 68 -3.74 -4.78 5.63
CA GLY A 68 -5.11 -4.81 5.12
C GLY A 68 -5.83 -3.48 5.29
N LEU A 69 -6.62 -3.09 4.27
CA LEU A 69 -7.52 -1.94 4.30
C LEU A 69 -8.95 -2.39 3.95
N ARG A 70 -9.94 -1.67 4.49
CA ARG A 70 -11.38 -1.88 4.29
C ARG A 70 -12.14 -0.61 4.63
N ARG A 71 -13.46 -0.61 4.45
CA ARG A 71 -14.37 0.53 4.70
C ARG A 71 -13.88 1.77 3.93
N TRP A 72 -13.83 1.65 2.61
CA TRP A 72 -13.49 2.73 1.71
C TRP A 72 -14.62 3.75 1.64
N GLU A 73 -14.25 5.01 1.49
CA GLU A 73 -15.14 6.15 1.33
C GLU A 73 -14.87 6.84 -0.02
N PRO A 74 -15.86 7.54 -0.63
CA PRO A 74 -15.75 8.17 -1.95
C PRO A 74 -14.58 9.15 -2.18
N LYS A 75 -13.87 9.57 -1.13
CA LYS A 75 -12.74 10.51 -1.21
C LYS A 75 -11.40 9.91 -0.82
N ASP A 76 -11.38 8.62 -0.50
CA ASP A 76 -10.15 7.95 -0.12
C ASP A 76 -9.20 7.78 -1.31
N ASP A 77 -7.93 8.06 -1.07
CA ASP A 77 -6.85 7.73 -2.00
C ASP A 77 -6.12 6.47 -1.49
N PRO A 78 -6.13 5.36 -2.25
CA PRO A 78 -5.53 4.10 -1.79
C PRO A 78 -4.06 4.20 -1.42
N LEU A 79 -3.29 5.03 -2.12
CA LEU A 79 -1.87 5.19 -1.86
C LEU A 79 -1.63 6.02 -0.58
N LYS A 80 -2.39 7.10 -0.39
CA LYS A 80 -2.34 7.91 0.84
C LYS A 80 -2.77 7.07 2.05
N GLU A 81 -3.86 6.32 1.94
CA GLU A 81 -4.35 5.46 3.02
C GLU A 81 -3.36 4.34 3.35
N HIS A 82 -2.76 3.70 2.33
CA HIS A 82 -1.71 2.71 2.54
C HIS A 82 -0.50 3.33 3.26
N LYS A 83 -0.03 4.51 2.83
CA LYS A 83 1.08 5.23 3.48
C LYS A 83 0.75 5.62 4.91
N ARG A 84 -0.47 6.08 5.16
CA ARG A 84 -0.95 6.52 6.48
C ARG A 84 -1.01 5.37 7.48
N LEU A 85 -1.51 4.21 7.08
CA LEU A 85 -1.72 3.06 7.98
C LEU A 85 -0.49 2.14 8.10
N PHE A 86 0.33 2.06 7.05
CA PHE A 86 1.51 1.19 6.97
C PHE A 86 2.73 1.98 6.46
N PRO A 87 3.19 3.02 7.19
CA PRO A 87 4.24 3.93 6.73
C PRO A 87 5.61 3.28 6.52
N THR A 88 5.85 2.11 7.11
CA THR A 88 7.09 1.34 6.98
C THR A 88 7.04 0.29 5.87
N CYS A 89 6.09 0.39 4.94
CA CYS A 89 5.97 -0.55 3.82
C CYS A 89 7.14 -0.35 2.84
N GLY A 90 7.94 -1.40 2.61
CA GLY A 90 9.09 -1.35 1.69
C GLY A 90 8.70 -1.00 0.25
N PHE A 91 7.56 -1.51 -0.24
CA PHE A 91 7.00 -1.10 -1.54
C PHE A 91 6.80 0.42 -1.65
N LEU A 92 6.23 1.06 -0.62
CA LEU A 92 6.04 2.51 -0.64
C LEU A 92 7.36 3.27 -0.59
N THR A 93 8.36 2.72 0.10
CA THR A 93 9.70 3.31 0.18
C THR A 93 10.37 3.31 -1.19
N MET A 94 10.32 2.17 -1.91
CA MET A 94 10.85 2.05 -3.28
C MET A 94 10.12 2.99 -4.26
N LYS A 95 8.79 3.04 -4.21
CA LYS A 95 7.97 3.89 -5.10
C LYS A 95 8.13 5.40 -4.85
N LEU A 96 8.59 5.81 -3.67
CA LEU A 96 8.91 7.20 -3.39
C LEU A 96 10.27 7.56 -3.97
N TYR A 97 11.25 6.66 -3.88
CA TYR A 97 12.56 6.84 -4.48
C TYR A 97 12.49 7.02 -6.01
N GLU A 98 11.71 6.19 -6.71
CA GLU A 98 11.50 6.32 -8.16
C GLU A 98 10.97 7.70 -8.56
N ARG A 99 10.00 8.23 -7.81
CA ARG A 99 9.45 9.57 -8.07
C ARG A 99 10.45 10.68 -7.78
N GLU A 100 11.32 10.52 -6.79
CA GLU A 100 12.36 11.49 -6.48
C GLU A 100 13.45 11.51 -7.56
N THR A 101 13.78 10.35 -8.15
CA THR A 101 14.73 10.27 -9.27
C THR A 101 14.18 10.84 -10.57
N ASP A 102 12.87 10.72 -10.82
CA ASP A 102 12.21 11.31 -11.99
C ASP A 102 12.03 12.84 -11.85
N ASN A 103 11.97 13.35 -10.62
CA ASN A 103 11.74 14.78 -10.34
C ASN A 103 13.02 15.64 -10.34
N HIS A 104 14.20 15.08 -10.65
CA HIS A 104 15.41 15.88 -10.89
C HIS A 104 15.41 16.57 -12.27
N GLU A 105 14.38 16.32 -13.10
CA GLU A 105 14.02 17.13 -14.26
C GLU A 105 12.72 17.93 -13.99
N GLY A 106 12.75 18.83 -13.00
CA GLY A 106 11.92 20.05 -13.01
C GLY A 106 10.68 20.15 -12.08
N LYS A 107 10.86 20.98 -11.03
CA LYS A 107 9.90 21.90 -10.36
C LYS A 107 8.79 21.41 -9.39
N ALA A 108 9.01 21.81 -8.13
CA ALA A 108 8.16 22.64 -7.24
C ALA A 108 6.89 22.10 -6.53
N THR A 109 7.07 21.86 -5.22
CA THR A 109 6.22 22.20 -4.04
C THR A 109 4.69 21.98 -4.06
N GLN A 110 4.17 21.32 -3.00
CA GLN A 110 3.35 21.96 -1.95
C GLN A 110 2.90 21.01 -0.83
N THR A 111 2.54 21.63 0.29
CA THR A 111 2.52 21.20 1.70
C THR A 111 1.21 20.58 2.22
N PHE A 112 1.38 19.84 3.33
CA PHE A 112 0.50 19.45 4.47
C PHE A 112 -1.04 19.48 4.38
N GLY A 113 -1.64 18.41 4.92
CA GLY A 113 -3.01 18.38 5.42
C GLY A 113 -3.27 17.07 6.17
N SER A 114 -3.14 17.10 7.50
CA SER A 114 -3.47 16.01 8.41
C SER A 114 -4.92 16.15 8.86
N GLU A 115 -5.75 15.15 8.58
CA GLU A 115 -6.97 14.90 9.34
C GLU A 115 -7.15 13.39 9.43
N GLY A 116 -6.99 12.88 10.65
CA GLY A 116 -7.10 11.46 10.94
C GLY A 116 -8.56 11.06 11.04
N ASN A 117 -8.98 10.11 10.21
CA ASN A 117 -10.11 9.26 10.52
C ASN A 117 -9.65 7.80 10.64
N GLN A 118 -10.11 7.13 11.70
CA GLN A 118 -9.63 5.83 12.12
C GLN A 118 -10.20 4.73 11.21
N LYS A 119 -9.38 4.25 10.27
CA LYS A 119 -9.61 2.98 9.60
C LYS A 119 -9.09 1.84 10.47
N SER A 120 -9.92 0.83 10.69
CA SER A 120 -9.54 -0.36 11.43
C SER A 120 -8.61 -1.25 10.59
N LYS A 121 -7.42 -1.55 11.11
CA LYS A 121 -6.52 -2.57 10.56
C LYS A 121 -7.21 -3.95 10.60
N LEU A 122 -7.04 -4.72 9.53
CA LEU A 122 -7.30 -6.17 9.54
C LEU A 122 -6.16 -6.92 10.23
#